data_AF-A0A7V9MDV3-F1
#
_entry.id   AF-A0A7V9MDV3-F1
#
_cell.length_a   1.000
_cell.length_b   1.000
_cell.length_c   1.000
_cell.angle_alpha   90.00
_cell.angle_beta   90.00
_cell.angle_gamma   90.00
#
_symmetry.space_group_name_H-M   'P 1'
#
loop_
_entity.id
_entity.type
_entity.pdbx_description
1 polymer ?
#
loop_
_entity_poly.entity_id
_entity_poly.type
_entity_poly.pdbx_seq_one_letter_code
_entity_poly.pdbx_strand_id
1 'polypeptide(L)'
;MSSPRSAVLAALSVGALAVGATGAFASYDTGGSTDTRNGSPGAFRAASYINGDAGANPNVDPNSSCFNRDQFDYQRISTRASGNPGNRNVHNDACFLDMNNNKADGPASFQSFGTGYISACPDPDGAGEKYAVLRDTNGDGRDDLCFQSGYQETGAPGDDEFHARMNKNKGDGGRQRVVWCSDADADGCTDEDVKDQIKIKWFRPSR
;
A
#
# COMPACT_ATOMS: atom_id res chain seq x y z
N MET A 1 -12.25 9.36 -54.69
CA MET A 1 -12.36 8.24 -53.74
C MET A 1 -10.98 7.67 -53.49
N SER A 2 -10.80 7.06 -52.30
CA SER A 2 -9.64 6.33 -51.73
C SER A 2 -8.44 7.12 -51.16
N SER A 3 -8.45 7.27 -49.84
CA SER A 3 -7.28 7.35 -48.95
C SER A 3 -6.57 5.98 -48.81
N PRO A 4 -5.29 6.00 -48.40
CA PRO A 4 -4.73 4.97 -47.51
C PRO A 4 -4.10 5.63 -46.27
N ARG A 5 -4.70 5.50 -45.08
CA ARG A 5 -4.48 4.48 -44.03
C ARG A 5 -3.02 4.36 -43.53
N SER A 6 -2.79 5.01 -42.39
CA SER A 6 -1.67 4.86 -41.47
C SER A 6 -1.62 3.46 -40.87
N ALA A 7 -0.40 2.92 -40.69
CA ALA A 7 -0.09 1.87 -39.74
C ALA A 7 1.27 2.20 -39.11
N VAL A 8 1.30 2.43 -37.80
CA VAL A 8 2.53 2.55 -37.01
C VAL A 8 2.58 1.33 -36.10
N LEU A 9 3.55 0.45 -36.37
CA LEU A 9 3.98 -0.62 -35.48
C LEU A 9 5.02 -0.05 -34.51
N ALA A 10 4.74 -0.08 -33.21
CA ALA A 10 5.73 0.16 -32.18
C ALA A 10 6.12 -1.17 -31.54
N ALA A 11 7.40 -1.51 -31.68
CA ALA A 11 8.01 -2.76 -31.24
C ALA A 11 8.32 -2.73 -29.73
N LEU A 12 8.09 -3.86 -29.05
CA LEU A 12 8.64 -4.16 -27.73
C LEU A 12 10.14 -4.42 -27.83
N SER A 13 10.90 -3.95 -26.84
CA SER A 13 12.27 -4.41 -26.61
C SER A 13 12.54 -4.65 -25.13
N VAL A 14 13.11 -5.84 -24.89
CA VAL A 14 13.48 -6.49 -23.64
C VAL A 14 14.88 -6.10 -23.19
N GLY A 15 15.15 -6.13 -21.88
CA GLY A 15 16.49 -6.29 -21.30
C GLY A 15 16.70 -5.42 -20.04
N ALA A 16 17.37 -5.84 -18.97
CA ALA A 16 18.14 -7.05 -18.69
C ALA A 16 18.30 -7.20 -17.15
N LEU A 17 18.51 -8.43 -16.68
CA LEU A 17 18.93 -8.75 -15.31
C LEU A 17 20.33 -8.20 -15.01
N ALA A 18 20.52 -7.65 -13.82
CA ALA A 18 21.83 -7.47 -13.20
C ALA A 18 21.83 -8.13 -11.82
N VAL A 19 22.68 -9.16 -11.68
CA VAL A 19 23.03 -9.82 -10.41
C VAL A 19 24.14 -9.00 -9.75
N GLY A 20 23.97 -8.64 -8.48
CA GLY A 20 25.00 -7.99 -7.66
C GLY A 20 24.88 -8.44 -6.20
N ALA A 21 25.93 -9.04 -5.69
CA ALA A 21 25.98 -9.72 -4.40
C ALA A 21 26.32 -8.80 -3.21
N THR A 22 25.84 -9.23 -2.04
CA THR A 22 26.31 -8.99 -0.66
C THR A 22 26.44 -7.55 -0.16
N GLY A 23 25.51 -7.19 0.72
CA GLY A 23 25.69 -6.15 1.74
C GLY A 23 24.86 -6.52 2.97
N ALA A 24 25.52 -7.07 4.00
CA ALA A 24 24.91 -7.25 5.32
C ALA A 24 24.80 -5.88 5.98
N PHE A 25 23.58 -5.40 6.27
CA PHE A 25 23.38 -4.21 7.08
C PHE A 25 22.21 -4.38 8.06
N ALA A 26 22.61 -4.35 9.34
CA ALA A 26 21.89 -3.96 10.54
C ALA A 26 20.35 -4.00 10.50
N SER A 27 19.82 -5.11 11.04
CA SER A 27 18.48 -5.20 11.61
C SER A 27 18.31 -4.14 12.71
N TYR A 28 17.58 -3.06 12.42
CA TYR A 28 17.03 -2.17 13.45
C TYR A 28 15.58 -2.59 13.74
N ASP A 29 15.28 -2.73 15.02
CA ASP A 29 13.99 -3.10 15.61
C ASP A 29 12.78 -2.51 14.85
N THR A 30 12.17 -3.31 14.00
CA THR A 30 10.87 -3.00 13.39
C THR A 30 9.89 -4.02 13.91
N GLY A 31 9.10 -3.60 14.90
CA GLY A 31 8.15 -4.43 15.63
C GLY A 31 7.02 -4.97 14.76
N GLY A 32 7.32 -6.05 14.03
CA GLY A 32 6.33 -6.96 13.50
C GLY A 32 5.85 -7.85 14.64
N SER A 33 4.57 -7.73 14.99
CA SER A 33 3.93 -8.67 15.89
C SER A 33 3.88 -10.03 15.20
N THR A 34 4.68 -10.98 15.68
CA THR A 34 4.56 -12.39 15.31
C THR A 34 3.73 -13.06 16.39
N ASP A 35 2.40 -12.92 16.35
CA ASP A 35 1.55 -13.70 17.26
C ASP A 35 1.21 -15.04 16.59
N THR A 36 2.19 -15.95 16.61
CA THR A 36 1.95 -17.36 16.31
C THR A 36 1.29 -18.01 17.52
N ARG A 37 -0.03 -17.86 17.68
CA ARG A 37 -0.78 -18.78 18.55
C ARG A 37 -1.13 -20.05 17.79
N ASN A 38 -0.43 -21.11 18.18
CA ASN A 38 -0.73 -22.53 17.98
C ASN A 38 -2.22 -22.82 17.68
N GLY A 39 -2.49 -23.48 16.55
CA GLY A 39 -3.47 -24.56 16.51
C GLY A 39 -4.70 -24.44 15.58
N SER A 40 -4.90 -23.35 14.84
CA SER A 40 -6.00 -23.27 13.85
C SER A 40 -5.49 -23.50 12.42
N PRO A 41 -6.12 -24.39 11.62
CA PRO A 41 -5.87 -24.44 10.19
C PRO A 41 -6.32 -23.11 9.57
N GLY A 42 -5.39 -22.35 8.96
CA GLY A 42 -5.67 -21.02 8.39
C GLY A 42 -4.98 -19.83 9.07
N ALA A 43 -3.90 -20.03 9.83
CA ALA A 43 -3.13 -18.90 10.36
C ALA A 43 -2.49 -18.09 9.22
N PHE A 44 -3.02 -16.90 8.98
CA PHE A 44 -2.43 -15.91 8.09
C PHE A 44 -1.54 -14.95 8.89
N ARG A 45 -0.50 -14.42 8.24
CA ARG A 45 0.20 -13.22 8.72
C ARG A 45 -0.05 -12.07 7.77
N ALA A 46 -0.26 -10.88 8.31
CA ALA A 46 -0.28 -9.66 7.54
C ALA A 46 1.15 -9.13 7.33
N ALA A 47 1.40 -8.63 6.12
CA ALA A 47 2.66 -8.04 5.70
C ALA A 47 2.36 -6.74 4.96
N SER A 48 2.42 -5.64 5.69
CA SER A 48 2.23 -4.28 5.17
C SER A 48 3.58 -3.61 4.92
N TYR A 49 3.69 -2.87 3.82
CA TYR A 49 4.88 -2.13 3.44
C TYR A 49 4.56 -0.90 2.60
N ILE A 50 5.52 0.01 2.53
CA ILE A 50 5.46 1.22 1.72
C ILE A 50 6.05 0.90 0.35
N ASN A 51 5.30 1.19 -0.70
CA ASN A 51 5.76 1.04 -2.06
C ASN A 51 6.47 2.32 -2.51
N GLY A 52 7.65 2.17 -3.13
CA GLY A 52 8.52 3.27 -3.52
C GLY A 52 8.01 4.16 -4.65
N ASP A 53 6.89 3.81 -5.29
CA ASP A 53 6.21 4.56 -6.37
C ASP A 53 7.21 5.19 -7.36
N ALA A 54 8.01 4.33 -8.01
CA ALA A 54 8.99 4.67 -9.05
C ALA A 54 9.93 5.86 -8.72
N GLY A 55 10.31 6.03 -7.45
CA GLY A 55 11.28 7.05 -7.02
C GLY A 55 10.67 8.40 -6.66
N ALA A 56 9.35 8.51 -6.60
CA ALA A 56 8.68 9.68 -6.00
C ALA A 56 8.95 9.79 -4.49
N ASN A 57 9.38 8.69 -3.87
CA ASN A 57 9.78 8.61 -2.48
C ASN A 57 11.21 8.09 -2.31
N PRO A 58 12.23 8.97 -2.26
CA PRO A 58 13.64 8.55 -2.28
C PRO A 58 14.10 7.84 -1.01
N ASN A 59 13.30 7.85 0.06
CA ASN A 59 13.63 7.21 1.32
C ASN A 59 13.10 5.77 1.43
N VAL A 60 12.23 5.35 0.50
CA VAL A 60 11.66 4.00 0.50
C VAL A 60 12.63 3.04 -0.17
N ASP A 61 12.82 1.86 0.41
CA ASP A 61 13.61 0.79 -0.20
C ASP A 61 13.04 0.45 -1.59
N PRO A 62 13.83 0.55 -2.68
CA PRO A 62 13.39 0.16 -4.02
C PRO A 62 12.99 -1.33 -4.13
N ASN A 63 13.45 -2.17 -3.19
CA ASN A 63 13.10 -3.58 -3.10
C ASN A 63 12.01 -3.85 -2.03
N SER A 64 11.31 -2.79 -1.59
CA SER A 64 10.21 -2.93 -0.63
C SER A 64 9.11 -3.83 -1.19
N SER A 65 8.71 -4.83 -0.41
CA SER A 65 7.73 -5.84 -0.77
C SER A 65 7.15 -6.50 0.47
N CYS A 66 6.17 -7.38 0.29
CA CYS A 66 5.62 -8.20 1.37
C CYS A 66 6.65 -9.10 2.09
N PHE A 67 7.79 -9.39 1.43
CA PHE A 67 8.86 -10.22 2.00
C PHE A 67 10.07 -9.40 2.48
N ASN A 68 10.25 -8.19 1.96
CA ASN A 68 11.25 -7.21 2.40
C ASN A 68 10.53 -5.90 2.71
N ARG A 69 9.91 -5.82 3.88
CA ARG A 69 8.95 -4.76 4.19
C ARG A 69 9.64 -3.47 4.61
N ASP A 70 9.46 -2.40 3.85
CA ASP A 70 9.73 -1.06 4.36
C ASP A 70 8.48 -0.53 5.09
N GLN A 71 8.54 -0.47 6.42
CA GLN A 71 7.38 -0.14 7.26
C GLN A 71 7.44 1.27 7.83
N PHE A 72 8.40 2.09 7.40
CA PHE A 72 8.57 3.43 7.92
C PHE A 72 9.12 4.41 6.90
N ASP A 73 8.38 5.50 6.71
CA ASP A 73 8.76 6.53 5.76
C ASP A 73 8.74 7.94 6.35
N TYR A 74 9.60 8.77 5.76
CA TYR A 74 9.63 10.21 5.94
C TYR A 74 9.12 10.87 4.67
N GLN A 75 7.85 11.29 4.70
CA GLN A 75 7.22 11.93 3.54
C GLN A 75 7.07 13.43 3.72
N ARG A 76 7.30 14.17 2.63
CA ARG A 76 7.01 15.61 2.62
C ARG A 76 5.52 15.84 2.36
N ILE A 77 4.92 16.76 3.11
CA ILE A 77 3.53 17.22 2.89
C ILE A 77 3.35 17.67 1.42
N SER A 78 2.27 17.25 0.79
CA SER A 78 1.92 17.63 -0.58
C SER A 78 1.58 19.12 -0.67
N THR A 79 1.93 19.73 -1.79
CA THR A 79 1.59 21.15 -2.02
C THR A 79 0.14 21.25 -2.47
N ARG A 80 -0.65 22.08 -1.80
CA ARG A 80 -2.07 22.37 -2.10
C ARG A 80 -2.37 22.67 -3.57
N ALA A 81 -1.37 23.13 -4.33
CA ALA A 81 -1.51 23.56 -5.72
C ALA A 81 -1.73 22.43 -6.75
N SER A 82 -1.50 21.16 -6.44
CA SER A 82 -1.53 20.16 -7.51
C SER A 82 -2.93 19.80 -7.99
N GLY A 83 -4.01 19.99 -7.21
CA GLY A 83 -5.37 19.52 -7.60
C GLY A 83 -5.42 18.03 -8.00
N ASN A 84 -4.31 17.33 -7.77
CA ASN A 84 -3.94 16.06 -8.35
C ASN A 84 -3.33 15.29 -7.18
N PRO A 85 -4.02 14.26 -6.68
CA PRO A 85 -3.62 13.52 -5.49
C PRO A 85 -2.28 12.77 -5.68
N GLY A 86 -1.73 12.70 -6.89
CA GLY A 86 -0.52 11.93 -7.23
C GLY A 86 0.84 12.56 -6.91
N ASN A 87 0.93 13.79 -6.38
CA ASN A 87 2.22 14.34 -5.95
C ASN A 87 2.46 14.05 -4.46
N ARG A 88 3.51 13.29 -4.14
CA ARG A 88 3.96 12.97 -2.76
C ARG A 88 2.89 12.23 -1.94
N ASN A 89 2.07 11.44 -2.61
CA ASN A 89 1.30 10.40 -1.95
C ASN A 89 2.26 9.29 -1.49
N VAL A 90 1.80 8.49 -0.54
CA VAL A 90 2.49 7.27 -0.10
C VAL A 90 1.60 6.10 -0.53
N HIS A 91 2.11 5.25 -1.40
CA HIS A 91 1.44 3.98 -1.72
C HIS A 91 1.81 3.00 -0.63
N ASN A 92 0.78 2.40 -0.04
CA ASN A 92 0.92 1.43 1.03
C ASN A 92 0.25 0.17 0.54
N ASP A 93 1.01 -0.90 0.53
CA ASP A 93 0.57 -2.18 0.03
C ASP A 93 0.57 -3.20 1.16
N ALA A 94 -0.21 -4.27 0.99
CA ALA A 94 -0.20 -5.38 1.92
C ALA A 94 -0.47 -6.73 1.25
N CYS A 95 0.08 -7.77 1.87
CA CYS A 95 -0.28 -9.16 1.61
C CYS A 95 -0.68 -9.85 2.91
N PHE A 96 -1.59 -10.80 2.80
CA PHE A 96 -1.76 -11.88 3.77
C PHE A 96 -1.03 -13.11 3.26
N LEU A 97 -0.22 -13.69 4.13
CA LEU A 97 0.60 -14.85 3.81
C LEU A 97 0.14 -16.03 4.64
N ASP A 98 -0.08 -17.17 3.99
CA ASP A 98 -0.36 -18.44 4.66
C ASP A 98 0.89 -18.97 5.39
N MET A 99 0.75 -20.12 6.06
CA MET A 99 1.86 -20.77 6.77
C MET A 99 3.03 -21.18 5.86
N ASN A 100 2.83 -21.27 4.54
CA ASN A 100 3.84 -21.61 3.54
C ASN A 100 4.43 -20.37 2.85
N ASN A 101 4.08 -19.15 3.29
CA ASN A 101 4.42 -17.88 2.65
C ASN A 101 3.79 -17.66 1.26
N ASN A 102 2.72 -18.37 0.92
CA ASN A 102 1.93 -18.03 -0.25
C ASN A 102 1.01 -16.85 0.08
N LYS A 103 0.86 -15.94 -0.88
CA LYS A 103 -0.14 -14.88 -0.80
C LYS A 103 -1.54 -15.50 -0.82
N ALA A 104 -2.39 -15.04 0.09
CA ALA A 104 -3.75 -15.51 0.27
C ALA A 104 -4.72 -14.35 0.09
N ASP A 105 -5.69 -14.52 -0.80
CA ASP A 105 -6.72 -13.52 -1.08
C ASP A 105 -7.83 -13.55 -0.01
N GLY A 106 -8.46 -12.40 0.21
CA GLY A 106 -9.55 -12.25 1.14
C GLY A 106 -9.93 -10.78 1.37
N PRO A 107 -11.03 -10.52 2.09
CA PRO A 107 -11.44 -9.17 2.42
C PRO A 107 -10.48 -8.53 3.44
N ALA A 108 -10.18 -7.25 3.25
CA ALA A 108 -9.17 -6.52 3.98
C ALA A 108 -9.57 -5.07 4.24
N SER A 109 -9.10 -4.52 5.35
CA SER A 109 -9.25 -3.10 5.66
C SER A 109 -7.91 -2.42 5.87
N PHE A 110 -7.81 -1.22 5.32
CA PHE A 110 -6.80 -0.22 5.57
C PHE A 110 -7.39 0.85 6.49
N GLN A 111 -6.85 0.98 7.69
CA GLN A 111 -7.30 1.99 8.65
C GLN A 111 -6.19 2.99 8.98
N SER A 112 -6.53 4.27 8.90
CA SER A 112 -5.61 5.37 9.10
C SER A 112 -5.82 6.13 10.40
N PHE A 113 -4.73 6.45 11.08
CA PHE A 113 -4.75 7.21 12.33
C PHE A 113 -3.76 8.37 12.30
N GLY A 114 -4.19 9.54 12.80
CA GLY A 114 -3.34 10.70 12.97
C GLY A 114 -3.56 11.78 11.91
N THR A 115 -2.46 12.28 11.33
CA THR A 115 -2.46 13.59 10.65
C THR A 115 -2.67 13.58 9.13
N GLY A 116 -2.58 12.43 8.45
CA GLY A 116 -2.91 12.30 7.03
C GLY A 116 -4.34 11.78 6.80
N TYR A 117 -4.68 11.48 5.55
CA TYR A 117 -5.97 10.90 5.13
C TYR A 117 -5.77 9.92 3.98
N ILE A 118 -6.75 9.04 3.76
CA ILE A 118 -6.78 8.12 2.62
C ILE A 118 -7.20 8.91 1.39
N SER A 119 -6.29 9.03 0.42
CA SER A 119 -6.52 9.80 -0.82
C SER A 119 -7.01 8.96 -1.99
N ALA A 120 -6.82 7.64 -1.92
CA ALA A 120 -7.44 6.70 -2.84
C ALA A 120 -7.52 5.30 -2.20
N CYS A 121 -8.65 4.65 -2.46
CA CYS A 121 -8.92 3.25 -2.19
C CYS A 121 -9.23 2.60 -3.55
N PRO A 122 -8.20 2.18 -4.31
CA PRO A 122 -8.38 1.59 -5.63
C PRO A 122 -9.29 0.36 -5.56
N ASP A 123 -10.17 0.25 -6.55
CA ASP A 123 -10.95 -0.96 -6.79
C ASP A 123 -9.99 -2.07 -7.28
N PRO A 124 -9.99 -3.27 -6.65
CA PRO A 124 -9.02 -4.32 -6.95
C PRO A 124 -9.06 -4.82 -8.40
N ASP A 125 -10.24 -4.96 -9.03
CA ASP A 125 -10.34 -5.40 -10.42
C ASP A 125 -10.87 -4.30 -11.36
N GLY A 126 -11.30 -3.16 -10.79
CA GLY A 126 -11.75 -1.96 -11.49
C GLY A 126 -13.14 -2.10 -12.13
N ALA A 127 -13.43 -3.27 -12.70
CA ALA A 127 -14.73 -3.64 -13.24
C ALA A 127 -14.91 -5.16 -13.13
N GLY A 128 -15.27 -5.64 -11.94
CA GLY A 128 -15.56 -7.04 -11.67
C GLY A 128 -16.34 -7.24 -10.38
N GLU A 129 -16.14 -8.42 -9.76
CA GLU A 129 -16.87 -8.81 -8.54
C GLU A 129 -16.20 -8.25 -7.28
N LYS A 130 -14.90 -7.95 -7.36
CA LYS A 130 -14.20 -7.30 -6.26
C LYS A 130 -14.54 -5.81 -6.25
N TYR A 131 -14.49 -5.22 -5.07
CA TYR A 131 -14.86 -3.83 -4.88
C TYR A 131 -14.06 -3.21 -3.74
N ALA A 132 -14.05 -1.88 -3.72
CA ALA A 132 -13.46 -1.10 -2.67
C ALA A 132 -14.46 -0.07 -2.11
N VAL A 133 -14.41 0.17 -0.80
CA VAL A 133 -15.27 1.15 -0.13
C VAL A 133 -14.41 2.07 0.74
N LEU A 134 -14.54 3.37 0.51
CA LEU A 134 -13.90 4.40 1.31
C LEU A 134 -14.91 5.00 2.28
N ARG A 135 -14.52 5.15 3.56
CA ARG A 135 -15.40 5.64 4.64
C ARG A 135 -14.66 6.62 5.55
N ASP A 136 -15.41 7.62 5.99
CA ASP A 136 -15.12 8.44 7.17
C ASP A 136 -15.84 7.84 8.38
N THR A 137 -15.09 7.16 9.24
CA THR A 137 -15.63 6.43 10.39
C THR A 137 -15.90 7.33 11.61
N ASN A 138 -15.40 8.57 11.61
CA ASN A 138 -15.49 9.48 12.77
C ASN A 138 -16.26 10.78 12.49
N GLY A 139 -16.62 11.05 11.24
CA GLY A 139 -17.43 12.19 10.80
C GLY A 139 -16.67 13.52 10.72
N ASP A 140 -15.34 13.53 10.70
CA ASP A 140 -14.52 14.75 10.61
C ASP A 140 -14.32 15.26 9.18
N GLY A 141 -14.91 14.59 8.19
CA GLY A 141 -14.84 14.91 6.78
C GLY A 141 -13.57 14.39 6.09
N ARG A 142 -12.84 13.46 6.72
CA ARG A 142 -11.69 12.77 6.13
C ARG A 142 -11.92 11.27 6.16
N ASP A 143 -11.68 10.64 5.02
CA ASP A 143 -11.71 9.18 4.96
C ASP A 143 -10.53 8.57 5.74
N ASP A 144 -10.86 7.64 6.62
CA ASP A 144 -9.94 6.97 7.54
C ASP A 144 -10.04 5.44 7.51
N LEU A 145 -10.98 4.89 6.74
CA LEU A 145 -11.10 3.46 6.44
C LEU A 145 -11.27 3.22 4.94
N CYS A 146 -10.49 2.28 4.40
CA CYS A 146 -10.62 1.74 3.06
C CYS A 146 -10.76 0.22 3.16
N PHE A 147 -11.93 -0.30 2.80
CA PHE A 147 -12.18 -1.72 2.68
C PHE A 147 -11.94 -2.19 1.24
N GLN A 148 -11.33 -3.36 1.06
CA GLN A 148 -11.15 -4.04 -0.22
C GLN A 148 -11.59 -5.49 -0.07
N SER A 149 -12.45 -5.97 -0.98
CA SER A 149 -12.99 -7.33 -0.88
C SER A 149 -12.02 -8.43 -1.34
N GLY A 150 -10.84 -8.07 -1.86
CA GLY A 150 -9.81 -8.98 -2.33
C GLY A 150 -8.65 -8.25 -3.03
N TYR A 151 -7.66 -9.02 -3.48
CA TYR A 151 -6.50 -8.55 -4.23
C TYR A 151 -6.83 -8.10 -5.64
N GLN A 152 -5.96 -7.24 -6.16
CA GLN A 152 -5.86 -7.00 -7.59
C GLN A 152 -5.27 -8.22 -8.32
N GLU A 153 -5.94 -8.70 -9.36
CA GLU A 153 -5.56 -9.89 -10.16
C GLU A 153 -5.53 -9.54 -11.67
N THR A 154 -4.56 -8.71 -12.09
CA THR A 154 -4.53 -8.16 -13.46
C THR A 154 -3.47 -8.75 -14.39
N GLY A 155 -2.66 -9.69 -13.90
CA GLY A 155 -1.41 -10.19 -14.52
C GLY A 155 -0.21 -9.22 -14.47
N ALA A 156 -0.25 -8.15 -13.67
CA ALA A 156 0.74 -7.07 -13.61
C ALA A 156 1.62 -7.11 -12.33
N PRO A 157 2.80 -6.44 -12.33
CA PRO A 157 3.56 -6.22 -11.11
C PRO A 157 2.71 -5.49 -10.06
N GLY A 158 2.65 -6.04 -8.84
CA GLY A 158 1.78 -5.55 -7.77
C GLY A 158 0.49 -6.36 -7.60
N ASP A 159 0.23 -7.33 -8.46
CA ASP A 159 -0.88 -8.27 -8.24
C ASP A 159 -0.71 -9.11 -6.98
N ASP A 160 -1.84 -9.64 -6.51
CA ASP A 160 -1.97 -10.38 -5.26
C ASP A 160 -1.58 -9.50 -4.05
N GLU A 161 -1.88 -8.19 -4.13
CA GLU A 161 -1.61 -7.20 -3.09
C GLU A 161 -2.83 -6.30 -2.93
N PHE A 162 -3.04 -5.82 -1.70
CA PHE A 162 -3.96 -4.72 -1.42
C PHE A 162 -3.22 -3.41 -1.58
N HIS A 163 -3.91 -2.37 -2.03
CA HIS A 163 -3.29 -1.08 -2.31
C HIS A 163 -4.09 0.06 -1.70
N ALA A 164 -3.43 0.99 -1.02
CA ALA A 164 -4.06 2.24 -0.60
C ALA A 164 -3.09 3.40 -0.75
N ARG A 165 -3.62 4.59 -1.07
CA ARG A 165 -2.81 5.80 -1.24
C ARG A 165 -3.10 6.80 -0.16
N MET A 166 -2.04 7.25 0.51
CA MET A 166 -2.13 8.22 1.59
C MET A 166 -1.61 9.58 1.17
N ASN A 167 -2.21 10.63 1.69
CA ASN A 167 -1.75 11.98 1.46
C ASN A 167 -1.90 12.86 2.70
N LYS A 168 -1.17 13.97 2.69
CA LYS A 168 -1.30 15.07 3.64
C LYS A 168 -1.02 16.38 2.92
N ASN A 169 -2.00 17.27 2.86
CA ASN A 169 -1.96 18.52 2.07
C ASN A 169 -2.04 19.81 2.91
N LYS A 170 -2.30 19.70 4.23
CA LYS A 170 -2.54 20.85 5.13
C LYS A 170 -1.91 20.62 6.51
N GLY A 171 -1.75 21.71 7.26
CA GLY A 171 -1.29 21.68 8.66
C GLY A 171 0.23 21.57 8.82
N ASP A 172 0.68 21.43 10.06
CA ASP A 172 2.10 21.22 10.39
C ASP A 172 2.54 19.78 10.07
N GLY A 173 3.84 19.50 10.20
CA GLY A 173 4.32 18.12 10.19
C GLY A 173 3.58 17.26 11.21
N GLY A 174 3.68 15.95 11.10
CA GLY A 174 2.92 15.06 11.98
C GLY A 174 3.32 13.60 11.82
N ARG A 175 2.76 12.76 12.69
CA ARG A 175 2.87 11.32 12.57
C ARG A 175 1.55 10.78 12.05
N GLN A 176 1.65 9.68 11.35
CA GLN A 176 0.52 8.88 10.92
C GLN A 176 0.87 7.42 11.14
N ARG A 177 -0.12 6.66 11.60
CA ARG A 177 -0.06 5.20 11.67
C ARG A 177 -1.12 4.66 10.73
N VAL A 178 -0.78 3.59 10.07
CA VAL A 178 -1.65 2.84 9.18
C VAL A 178 -1.68 1.41 9.68
N VAL A 179 -2.84 0.78 9.65
CA VAL A 179 -3.03 -0.63 9.96
C VAL A 179 -3.72 -1.28 8.76
N TRP A 180 -3.15 -2.39 8.29
CA TRP A 180 -3.83 -3.33 7.42
C TRP A 180 -4.29 -4.53 8.26
N CYS A 181 -5.50 -4.99 8.03
CA CYS A 181 -6.05 -6.18 8.66
C CYS A 181 -6.84 -7.03 7.67
N SER A 182 -6.84 -8.35 7.87
CA SER A 182 -7.88 -9.20 7.28
C SER A 182 -9.18 -8.82 7.97
N ASP A 183 -10.23 -8.51 7.23
CA ASP A 183 -11.47 -7.92 7.76
C ASP A 183 -12.65 -8.54 7.02
N ALA A 184 -13.27 -9.55 7.62
CA ALA A 184 -14.29 -10.35 6.92
C ALA A 184 -15.67 -9.71 6.90
N ASP A 185 -15.99 -8.87 7.88
CA ASP A 185 -17.28 -8.22 8.04
C ASP A 185 -17.28 -6.73 7.64
N ALA A 186 -16.13 -6.22 7.22
CA ALA A 186 -15.91 -4.90 6.66
C ALA A 186 -16.17 -3.76 7.66
N ASP A 187 -15.78 -3.95 8.92
CA ASP A 187 -15.99 -2.98 10.00
C ASP A 187 -14.70 -2.29 10.52
N GLY A 188 -13.53 -2.74 10.07
CA GLY A 188 -12.22 -2.15 10.35
C GLY A 188 -11.26 -3.09 11.08
N CYS A 189 -10.19 -2.53 11.67
CA CYS A 189 -9.07 -3.35 12.20
C CYS A 189 -9.04 -3.48 13.73
N THR A 190 -10.13 -3.11 14.39
CA THR A 190 -10.11 -2.92 15.85
C THR A 190 -10.04 -4.26 16.58
N ASP A 191 -10.94 -5.17 16.23
CA ASP A 191 -11.08 -6.52 16.77
C ASP A 191 -10.31 -7.58 15.97
N GLU A 192 -9.76 -7.21 14.82
CA GLU A 192 -9.02 -8.15 13.99
C GLU A 192 -7.69 -8.60 14.59
N ASP A 193 -7.44 -9.91 14.50
CA ASP A 193 -6.22 -10.57 15.00
C ASP A 193 -5.09 -10.56 13.94
N VAL A 194 -5.43 -10.70 12.66
CA VAL A 194 -4.47 -10.71 11.56
C VAL A 194 -4.28 -9.28 11.06
N LYS A 195 -3.28 -8.58 11.61
CA LYS A 195 -2.97 -7.20 11.22
C LYS A 195 -1.50 -6.86 11.27
N ASP A 196 -1.11 -5.87 10.48
CA ASP A 196 0.23 -5.31 10.44
C ASP A 196 0.16 -3.79 10.25
N GLN A 197 1.22 -3.08 10.60
CA GLN A 197 1.19 -1.62 10.66
C GLN A 197 2.42 -0.95 10.05
N ILE A 198 2.18 0.22 9.49
CA ILE A 198 3.18 1.12 8.91
C ILE A 198 3.13 2.47 9.65
N LYS A 199 4.27 3.15 9.69
CA LYS A 199 4.37 4.51 10.23
C LYS A 199 4.85 5.48 9.15
N ILE A 200 4.25 6.67 9.11
CA ILE A 200 4.67 7.74 8.22
C ILE A 200 4.91 8.99 9.05
N LYS A 201 6.08 9.62 8.88
CA LYS A 201 6.38 10.93 9.44
C LYS A 201 6.30 11.99 8.35
N TRP A 202 5.32 12.88 8.49
CA TRP A 202 5.12 14.00 7.60
C TRP A 202 5.93 15.22 8.03
N PHE A 203 6.64 15.85 7.10
CA PHE A 203 7.39 17.07 7.37
C PHE A 203 7.11 18.17 6.33
N ARG A 204 7.30 19.42 6.75
CA ARG A 204 7.35 20.56 5.84
C ARG A 204 8.75 20.71 5.27
N PRO A 205 8.90 21.09 3.99
CA PRO A 205 10.19 21.59 3.53
C PRO A 205 10.57 22.81 4.38
N SER A 206 11.82 22.84 4.87
CA SER A 206 12.41 24.08 5.40
C SER A 206 12.35 25.15 4.31
N ARG A 207 11.95 26.37 4.69
CA ARG A 207 11.99 27.53 3.78
C ARG A 207 13.43 27.91 3.48
#